data_AF-A0A7R9Z5I2-F1
#
_entry.id   AF-A0A7R9Z5I2-F1
#
_cell.length_a   1.000
_cell.length_b   1.000
_cell.length_c   1.000
_cell.angle_alpha   90.00
_cell.angle_beta   90.00
_cell.angle_gamma   90.00
#
_symmetry.space_group_name_H-M   'P 1'
#
loop_
_entity.id
_entity.type
_entity.pdbx_description
1 polymer ?
#
loop_
_entity_poly.entity_id
_entity_poly.type
_entity_poly.pdbx_seq_one_letter_code
_entity_poly.pdbx_strand_id
1 'polypeptide(L)'
;VPLFNGIIGDLFPGVGLPKADYAAMEAALAEACGKHNLQATEYFTLKTIQLYEMIVVRHGLMIVGMPFSGKTSSYRVLADALTLMEERGQEGQVKAEYHVINPKSVTMGQLY
;
A
#
# COMPACT_ATOMS: atom_id res chain seq x y z
N VAL A 1 12.41 -13.20 3.91
CA VAL A 1 13.25 -13.22 5.14
C VAL A 1 13.60 -14.68 5.42
N PRO A 2 14.88 -15.08 5.43
CA PRO A 2 15.28 -16.50 5.44
C PRO A 2 14.76 -17.30 6.64
N LEU A 3 14.81 -16.72 7.84
CA LEU A 3 14.35 -17.38 9.07
C LEU A 3 12.85 -17.67 9.07
N PHE A 4 12.03 -16.70 8.64
CA PHE A 4 10.58 -16.87 8.54
C PHE A 4 10.20 -17.99 7.57
N ASN A 5 10.86 -18.03 6.42
CA ASN A 5 10.63 -19.08 5.42
C ASN A 5 11.00 -20.48 5.96
N GLY A 6 12.05 -20.58 6.78
CA GLY A 6 12.41 -21.83 7.45
C GLY A 6 11.33 -22.32 8.41
N ILE A 7 10.84 -21.44 9.29
CA ILE A 7 9.77 -21.78 10.25
C ILE A 7 8.49 -22.22 9.53
N ILE A 8 8.09 -21.52 8.46
CA ILE A 8 6.90 -21.87 7.68
C ILE A 8 7.09 -23.23 6.98
N GLY A 9 8.26 -23.49 6.43
CA GLY A 9 8.58 -24.78 5.79
C GLY A 9 8.50 -25.96 6.77
N ASP A 10 8.95 -25.75 8.01
CA ASP A 10 8.87 -26.76 9.07
C ASP A 10 7.42 -26.96 9.57
N LEU A 11 6.64 -25.88 9.69
CA LEU A 11 5.28 -25.94 10.24
C LEU A 11 4.23 -26.40 9.21
N PHE A 12 4.43 -26.12 7.92
CA PHE A 12 3.52 -26.44 6.83
C PHE A 12 4.26 -27.14 5.67
N PRO A 13 4.76 -28.37 5.89
CA PRO A 13 5.51 -29.09 4.87
C PRO A 13 4.65 -29.39 3.63
N GLY A 14 5.19 -29.15 2.44
CA GLY A 14 4.52 -29.41 1.16
C GLY A 14 3.49 -28.36 0.73
N VAL A 15 3.27 -27.30 1.52
CA VAL A 15 2.37 -26.20 1.16
C VAL A 15 3.14 -25.09 0.46
N GLY A 16 2.80 -24.85 -0.82
CA GLY A 16 3.27 -23.69 -1.57
C GLY A 16 2.33 -22.50 -1.41
N LEU A 17 2.87 -21.33 -1.07
CA LEU A 17 2.07 -20.10 -1.04
C LEU A 17 1.71 -19.71 -2.48
N PRO A 18 0.41 -19.53 -2.81
CA PRO A 18 0.03 -19.01 -4.11
C PRO A 18 0.52 -17.57 -4.25
N LYS A 19 0.99 -17.21 -5.44
CA LYS A 19 1.28 -15.81 -5.76
C LYS A 19 -0.03 -15.09 -6.08
N ALA A 20 -0.31 -14.02 -5.35
CA ALA A 20 -1.39 -13.11 -5.72
C ALA A 20 -1.03 -12.41 -7.04
N ASP A 21 -2.02 -12.24 -7.92
CA ASP A 21 -1.87 -11.51 -9.16
C ASP A 21 -2.26 -10.04 -8.94
N TYR A 22 -1.29 -9.15 -9.10
CA TYR A 22 -1.46 -7.71 -8.98
C TYR A 22 -1.09 -6.97 -10.25
N ALA A 23 -1.03 -7.62 -11.41
CA ALA A 23 -0.55 -7.01 -12.66
C ALA A 23 -1.26 -5.69 -13.01
N ALA A 24 -2.59 -5.64 -12.84
CA ALA A 24 -3.37 -4.41 -13.08
C ALA A 24 -3.02 -3.29 -12.09
N MET A 25 -2.80 -3.64 -10.82
CA MET A 25 -2.41 -2.68 -9.77
C MET A 25 -0.98 -2.19 -9.98
N GLU A 26 -0.05 -3.07 -10.33
CA GLU A 26 1.34 -2.71 -10.66
C GLU A 26 1.40 -1.71 -11.83
N ALA A 27 0.60 -1.94 -12.88
CA ALA A 27 0.48 -1.02 -13.99
C ALA A 27 -0.08 0.35 -13.58
N ALA A 28 -1.13 0.37 -12.74
CA ALA A 28 -1.71 1.60 -12.22
C ALA A 28 -0.74 2.36 -11.29
N LEU A 29 -0.01 1.64 -10.44
CA LEU A 29 1.02 2.20 -9.55
C LEU A 29 2.17 2.81 -10.34
N ALA A 30 2.63 2.17 -11.41
CA ALA A 30 3.69 2.69 -12.27
C ALA A 30 3.28 4.02 -12.93
N GLU A 31 2.04 4.12 -13.43
CA GLU A 31 1.52 5.35 -13.99
C GLU A 31 1.35 6.45 -12.92
N ALA A 32 0.77 6.10 -11.76
CA ALA A 32 0.62 7.03 -10.66
C ALA A 32 1.98 7.54 -10.17
N CYS A 33 3.01 6.69 -10.08
CA CYS A 33 4.37 7.13 -9.79
C CYS A 33 4.87 8.17 -10.81
N GLY A 34 4.63 7.94 -12.11
CA GLY A 34 4.97 8.90 -13.16
C GLY A 34 4.32 10.27 -12.96
N LYS A 35 3.04 10.31 -12.58
CA LYS A 35 2.31 11.56 -12.27
C LYS A 35 2.90 12.32 -11.10
N HIS A 36 3.44 11.60 -10.11
CA HIS A 36 4.11 12.18 -8.93
C HIS A 36 5.61 12.46 -9.14
N ASN A 37 6.14 12.26 -10.35
CA ASN A 37 7.58 12.35 -10.64
C ASN A 37 8.42 11.43 -9.73
N LEU A 38 7.94 10.20 -9.51
CA LEU A 38 8.57 9.17 -8.70
C LEU A 38 9.03 7.99 -9.57
N GLN A 39 10.12 7.34 -9.14
CA GLN A 39 10.55 6.08 -9.72
C GLN A 39 9.83 4.91 -9.04
N ALA A 40 9.08 4.14 -9.82
CA ALA A 40 8.42 2.90 -9.36
C ALA A 40 9.45 1.77 -9.17
N THR A 41 10.24 1.85 -8.09
CA THR A 41 11.14 0.76 -7.71
C THR A 41 10.33 -0.46 -7.28
N GLU A 42 10.88 -1.67 -7.46
CA GLU A 42 10.24 -2.92 -7.04
C GLU A 42 9.90 -2.88 -5.54
N TYR A 43 10.83 -2.38 -4.72
CA TYR A 43 10.62 -2.25 -3.27
C TYR A 43 9.46 -1.31 -2.92
N PHE A 44 9.37 -0.14 -3.58
CA PHE A 44 8.30 0.82 -3.33
C PHE A 44 6.94 0.28 -3.78
N THR A 45 6.89 -0.38 -4.93
CA THR A 45 5.67 -0.99 -5.48
C THR A 45 5.19 -2.10 -4.55
N LEU A 46 6.08 -3.02 -4.16
CA LEU A 46 5.78 -4.08 -3.20
C LEU A 46 5.24 -3.53 -1.87
N LYS A 47 5.86 -2.48 -1.32
CA LYS A 47 5.41 -1.88 -0.06
C LYS A 47 4.06 -1.18 -0.17
N THR A 48 3.76 -0.62 -1.34
CA THR A 48 2.47 0.04 -1.60
C THR A 48 1.36 -1.00 -1.78
N ILE A 49 1.63 -2.14 -2.43
CA ILE A 49 0.71 -3.29 -2.48
C ILE A 49 0.47 -3.85 -1.08
N GLN A 50 1.52 -4.03 -0.27
CA GLN A 50 1.37 -4.49 1.13
C GLN A 50 0.56 -3.52 1.98
N LEU A 51 0.65 -2.20 1.72
CA LEU A 51 -0.22 -1.22 2.36
C LEU A 51 -1.69 -1.44 1.97
N TYR A 52 -1.98 -1.67 0.69
CA TYR A 52 -3.32 -2.01 0.22
C TYR A 52 -3.87 -3.27 0.89
N GLU A 53 -3.09 -4.36 0.91
CA GLU A 53 -3.47 -5.61 1.58
C GLU A 53 -3.85 -5.38 3.05
N MET A 54 -3.10 -4.52 3.75
CA MET A 54 -3.40 -4.17 5.13
C MET A 54 -4.67 -3.33 5.27
N ILE A 55 -4.94 -2.40 4.35
CA ILE A 55 -6.18 -1.60 4.35
C ILE A 55 -7.41 -2.50 4.19
N VAL A 56 -7.32 -3.51 3.31
CA VAL A 56 -8.41 -4.47 3.08
C VAL A 56 -8.71 -5.32 4.33
N VAL A 57 -7.69 -5.62 5.15
CA VAL A 57 -7.82 -6.50 6.32
C VAL A 57 -8.04 -5.74 7.65
N ARG A 58 -7.65 -4.47 7.73
CA ARG A 58 -7.68 -3.67 8.96
C ARG A 58 -8.09 -2.22 8.68
N HIS A 59 -9.05 -1.72 9.44
CA HIS A 59 -9.43 -0.30 9.42
C HIS A 59 -8.39 0.64 10.04
N GLY A 60 -7.59 0.13 11.00
CA GLY A 60 -6.54 0.88 11.67
C GLY A 60 -5.18 0.25 11.40
N LEU A 61 -4.23 1.04 10.90
CA LEU A 61 -2.87 0.59 10.61
C LEU A 61 -1.87 1.71 10.86
N MET A 62 -0.59 1.34 10.92
CA MET A 62 0.53 2.29 11.02
C MET A 62 1.52 2.04 9.89
N ILE A 63 1.91 3.11 9.18
CA ILE A 63 3.00 3.07 8.21
C ILE A 63 4.29 3.47 8.93
N VAL A 64 5.16 2.50 9.19
CA VAL A 64 6.39 2.70 9.97
C VAL A 64 7.62 2.74 9.06
N GLY A 65 8.54 3.66 9.34
CA GLY A 65 9.80 3.80 8.60
C GLY A 65 10.52 5.11 8.90
N MET A 66 11.78 5.22 8.47
CA MET A 66 12.60 6.41 8.66
C MET A 66 12.04 7.66 7.95
N PRO A 67 12.38 8.88 8.38
CA PRO A 67 12.10 10.09 7.60
C PRO A 67 12.53 9.92 6.13
N PHE A 68 11.79 10.52 5.21
CA PHE A 68 12.04 10.43 3.75
C PHE A 68 11.99 9.03 3.12
N SER A 69 11.54 8.00 3.84
CA SER A 69 11.42 6.63 3.29
C SER A 69 10.19 6.40 2.40
N GLY A 70 9.62 7.43 1.78
CA GLY A 70 8.49 7.30 0.85
C GLY A 70 7.11 6.99 1.45
N LYS A 71 6.95 7.02 2.78
CA LYS A 71 5.67 6.70 3.46
C LYS A 71 4.50 7.54 2.96
N THR A 72 4.70 8.86 2.88
CA THR A 72 3.69 9.80 2.39
C THR A 72 3.38 9.57 0.93
N SER A 73 4.41 9.32 0.12
CA SER A 73 4.23 9.02 -1.30
C SER A 73 3.46 7.72 -1.53
N SER A 74 3.68 6.69 -0.70
CA SER A 74 3.05 5.37 -0.87
C SER A 74 1.53 5.44 -0.82
N TYR A 75 0.93 6.06 0.22
CA TYR A 75 -0.54 6.14 0.30
C TYR A 75 -1.14 7.08 -0.75
N ARG A 76 -0.41 8.12 -1.17
CA ARG A 76 -0.86 9.06 -2.21
C ARG A 76 -0.89 8.38 -3.58
N VAL A 77 0.19 7.70 -3.95
CA VAL A 77 0.28 6.91 -5.18
C VAL A 77 -0.76 5.80 -5.16
N LEU A 78 -0.98 5.14 -4.01
CA LEU A 78 -2.02 4.13 -3.88
C LEU A 78 -3.42 4.70 -4.15
N ALA A 79 -3.74 5.88 -3.60
CA ALA A 79 -5.04 6.50 -3.81
C ALA A 79 -5.30 6.83 -5.29
N ASP A 80 -4.29 7.37 -5.98
CA ASP A 80 -4.37 7.64 -7.41
C ASP A 80 -4.45 6.36 -8.24
N ALA A 81 -3.72 5.31 -7.86
CA ALA A 81 -3.77 4.02 -8.55
C ALA A 81 -5.14 3.36 -8.42
N LEU A 82 -5.76 3.39 -7.23
CA LEU A 82 -7.11 2.87 -7.01
C LEU A 82 -8.15 3.65 -7.83
N THR A 83 -7.99 4.97 -7.91
CA THR A 83 -8.84 5.83 -8.76
C THR A 83 -8.70 5.46 -10.24
N LEU A 84 -7.47 5.27 -10.73
CA LEU A 84 -7.23 4.84 -12.11
C LEU A 84 -7.80 3.45 -12.40
N MET A 85 -7.76 2.54 -11.43
CA MET A 85 -8.34 1.20 -11.58
C MET A 85 -9.87 1.25 -11.65
N GLU A 86 -10.52 2.08 -10.82
CA GLU A 86 -11.97 2.29 -10.91
C GLU A 86 -12.36 2.90 -12.26
N GLU A 87 -11.66 3.93 -12.73
CA GLU A 87 -11.88 4.55 -14.05
C GLU A 87 -11.74 3.56 -15.22
N ARG A 88 -10.92 2.52 -15.05
CA ARG A 88 -10.72 1.43 -16.02
C ARG A 88 -11.74 0.30 -15.90
N GLY A 89 -12.70 0.40 -14.98
CA GLY A 89 -13.70 -0.62 -14.73
C GLY A 89 -13.15 -1.88 -14.08
N GLN A 90 -12.04 -1.80 -13.33
CA GLN A 90 -11.56 -2.93 -12.53
C GLN A 90 -12.52 -3.20 -11.38
N GLU A 91 -13.14 -4.38 -11.37
CA GLU A 91 -14.10 -4.76 -10.34
C GLU A 91 -13.46 -4.76 -8.94
N GLY A 92 -14.22 -4.26 -7.96
CA GLY A 92 -13.80 -4.23 -6.56
C GLY A 92 -12.82 -3.12 -6.19
N GLN A 93 -12.39 -2.29 -7.14
CA GLN A 93 -11.58 -1.09 -6.84
C GLN A 93 -12.47 0.15 -6.84
N VAL A 94 -12.25 1.00 -5.83
CA VAL A 94 -12.98 2.25 -5.63
C VAL A 94 -11.98 3.39 -5.46
N LYS A 95 -12.32 4.56 -5.97
CA LYS A 95 -11.57 5.78 -5.73
C LYS A 95 -11.37 5.99 -4.24
N ALA A 96 -10.12 6.27 -3.89
CA ALA A 96 -9.72 6.53 -2.52
C ALA A 96 -9.39 8.01 -2.34
N GLU A 97 -9.89 8.58 -1.26
CA GLU A 97 -9.59 9.95 -0.84
C GLU A 97 -8.81 9.92 0.48
N TYR A 98 -7.89 10.85 0.65
CA TYR A 98 -7.10 10.96 1.88
C TYR A 98 -7.17 12.38 2.43
N HIS A 99 -7.27 12.47 3.75
CA HIS A 99 -7.17 13.72 4.50
C HIS A 99 -6.04 13.62 5.51
N VAL A 100 -5.24 14.67 5.59
CA VAL A 100 -4.06 14.72 6.47
C VAL A 100 -4.32 15.69 7.59
N ILE A 101 -4.24 15.21 8.83
CA ILE A 101 -4.34 16.01 10.04
C ILE A 101 -3.06 15.85 10.82
N ASN A 102 -2.47 16.96 11.27
CA ASN A 102 -1.41 16.94 12.26
C ASN A 102 -2.05 17.05 13.66
N PRO A 103 -2.15 15.96 14.43
CA PRO A 103 -2.83 15.98 15.72
C PRO A 103 -2.12 16.89 16.75
N LYS A 104 -0.86 17.26 16.51
CA LYS A 104 -0.10 18.15 17.40
C LYS A 104 -0.25 19.63 17.05
N SER A 105 -0.87 19.98 15.93
CA SER A 105 -1.10 21.39 15.55
C SER A 105 -2.45 21.94 16.01
N VAL A 106 -3.29 21.12 16.62
CA VAL A 106 -4.61 21.49 17.15
C VAL A 106 -4.74 21.04 18.61
N THR A 107 -5.64 21.66 19.36
CA THR A 107 -5.92 21.23 20.73
C THR A 107 -6.75 19.95 20.74
N MET A 108 -6.70 19.18 21.84
CA MET A 108 -7.48 17.92 21.93
C MET A 108 -8.99 18.14 21.78
N GLY A 109 -9.52 19.28 22.26
CA GLY A 109 -10.95 19.60 22.12
C GLY A 109 -11.37 20.11 20.73
N GLN A 110 -10.42 20.36 19.82
CA GLN A 110 -10.71 20.66 18.41
C GLN A 110 -10.52 19.42 17.52
N LEU A 111 -9.76 18.44 17.99
CA LEU A 111 -9.46 17.21 17.24
C LEU A 111 -10.56 16.16 17.39
N TYR A 112 -11.24 16.15 18.54
CA TYR A 112 -12.37 15.27 18.88
C TYR A 112 -13.64 16.10 19.05
#